data_AF-J0WR66-F1
#
_entry.id   AF-J0WR66-F1
#
_cell.length_a   1.000
_cell.length_b   1.000
_cell.length_c   1.000
_cell.angle_alpha   90.00
_cell.angle_beta   90.00
_cell.angle_gamma   90.00
#
_symmetry.space_group_name_H-M   'P 1'
#
loop_
_entity.id
_entity.type
_entity.pdbx_description
1 polymer ?
#
loop_
_entity_poly.entity_id
_entity_poly.type
_entity_poly.pdbx_seq_one_letter_code
_entity_poly.pdbx_strand_id
1 'polypeptide(L)'
;MEFIPKKQRWLLAALSVFQPLGVITTALIAWGLVPRNTCAFTSPSSSCRLVAPGEPCCTKASNYGWRYAVFTIGAISLAAFLARFALFTFRESPRFLVAHGRDAEAVHVVQAIARTNGRPCSLRIEDLAACECPESGPARSRRWEVVRHVAELFATRRMARLTLLTWAVYAGDYWGFSIAGAFLPKLLAQRGAKARLSTAATYRQ
;
A
#
# COMPACT_ATOMS: atom_id res chain seq x y z
N MET A 1 6.53 3.98 12.96
CA MET A 1 6.16 3.45 14.29
C MET A 1 6.49 4.42 15.44
N GLU A 2 6.85 5.68 15.15
CA GLU A 2 7.63 6.52 16.08
C GLU A 2 6.79 7.50 16.91
N PHE A 3 5.49 7.63 16.63
CA PHE A 3 4.60 8.60 17.30
C PHE A 3 3.54 7.97 18.20
N ILE A 4 3.51 6.64 18.30
CA ILE A 4 2.42 5.92 18.96
C ILE A 4 2.94 5.39 20.29
N PRO A 5 2.33 5.76 21.44
CA PRO A 5 2.68 5.22 22.75
C PRO A 5 2.65 3.68 22.72
N LYS A 6 3.53 3.01 23.49
CA LYS A 6 3.60 1.54 23.54
C LYS A 6 2.23 0.87 23.75
N LYS A 7 1.35 1.49 24.55
CA LYS A 7 -0.03 1.03 24.85
C LYS A 7 -0.99 1.09 23.64
N GLN A 8 -0.75 1.97 22.66
CA GLN A 8 -1.63 2.22 21.52
C GLN A 8 -1.10 1.63 20.21
N ARG A 9 -0.08 0.77 20.25
CA ARG A 9 0.51 0.16 19.05
C ARG A 9 -0.48 -0.66 18.21
N TRP A 10 -1.62 -1.07 18.78
CA TRP A 10 -2.72 -1.69 18.04
C TRP A 10 -3.30 -0.79 16.92
N LEU A 11 -3.14 0.54 17.02
CA LEU A 11 -3.51 1.48 15.95
C LEU A 11 -2.76 1.21 14.64
N LEU A 12 -1.55 0.63 14.71
CA LEU A 12 -0.81 0.20 13.52
C LEU A 12 -1.49 -0.99 12.84
N ALA A 13 -2.02 -1.93 13.62
CA ALA A 13 -2.80 -3.05 13.08
C ALA A 13 -4.15 -2.57 12.52
N ALA A 14 -4.76 -1.55 13.15
CA ALA A 14 -5.98 -0.93 12.64
C ALA A 14 -5.76 -0.24 11.28
N LEU A 15 -4.58 0.36 11.04
CA LEU A 15 -4.24 0.92 9.73
C LEU A 15 -4.21 -0.14 8.62
N SER A 16 -3.81 -1.38 8.94
CA SER A 16 -3.82 -2.49 7.98
C SER A 16 -5.23 -2.86 7.50
N VAL A 17 -6.29 -2.47 8.20
CA VAL A 17 -7.69 -2.71 7.77
C VAL A 17 -8.07 -1.88 6.54
N PHE A 18 -7.39 -0.76 6.29
CA PHE A 18 -7.64 0.02 5.07
C PHE A 18 -7.17 -0.69 3.79
N GLN A 19 -6.20 -1.60 3.89
CA GLN A 19 -5.74 -2.39 2.75
C GLN A 19 -6.86 -3.28 2.16
N PRO A 20 -7.53 -4.18 2.91
CA PRO A 20 -8.62 -4.97 2.36
C PRO A 20 -9.82 -4.12 1.92
N LEU A 21 -10.12 -2.99 2.61
CA LEU A 21 -11.16 -2.06 2.16
C LEU A 21 -10.84 -1.48 0.78
N GLY A 22 -9.59 -1.13 0.52
CA GLY A 22 -9.13 -0.68 -0.81
C GLY A 22 -9.28 -1.76 -1.88
N VAL A 23 -8.95 -3.02 -1.54
CA VAL A 23 -9.12 -4.16 -2.47
C VAL A 23 -10.60 -4.39 -2.80
N ILE A 24 -11.48 -4.37 -1.80
CA ILE A 24 -12.93 -4.53 -2.02
C ILE A 24 -13.48 -3.41 -2.89
N THR A 25 -13.09 -2.16 -2.62
CA THR A 25 -13.56 -0.99 -3.38
C THR A 25 -13.11 -1.08 -4.83
N THR A 26 -11.84 -1.40 -5.08
CA THR A 26 -11.32 -1.54 -6.46
C THR A 26 -11.96 -2.74 -7.19
N ALA A 27 -12.22 -3.85 -6.50
CA ALA A 27 -12.94 -4.98 -7.07
C ALA A 27 -14.39 -4.63 -7.47
N LEU A 28 -15.12 -3.87 -6.62
CA LEU A 28 -16.47 -3.40 -6.93
C LEU A 28 -16.51 -2.46 -8.14
N ILE A 29 -15.55 -1.53 -8.22
CA ILE A 29 -15.42 -0.62 -9.37
C ILE A 29 -15.13 -1.42 -10.65
N ALA A 30 -14.21 -2.37 -10.59
CA ALA A 30 -13.89 -3.23 -11.72
C ALA A 30 -15.10 -4.06 -12.16
N TRP A 31 -15.83 -4.65 -11.22
CA TRP A 31 -17.04 -5.42 -11.50
C TRP A 31 -18.17 -4.58 -12.10
N GLY A 32 -18.33 -3.32 -11.68
CA GLY A 32 -19.35 -2.43 -12.23
C GLY A 32 -19.04 -1.92 -13.63
N LEU A 33 -17.77 -1.61 -13.91
CA LEU A 33 -17.36 -0.91 -15.14
C LEU A 33 -16.85 -1.84 -16.25
N VAL A 34 -16.12 -2.91 -15.91
CA VAL A 34 -15.43 -3.74 -16.90
C VAL A 34 -16.40 -4.62 -17.69
N PRO A 35 -17.32 -5.40 -17.09
CA PRO A 35 -18.21 -6.29 -17.84
C PRO A 35 -19.20 -5.55 -18.75
N ARG A 36 -19.60 -4.31 -18.39
CA ARG A 36 -20.56 -3.51 -19.17
C ARG A 36 -19.93 -2.80 -20.38
N ASN A 37 -18.64 -2.49 -20.31
CA ASN A 37 -17.93 -1.67 -21.30
C ASN A 37 -16.79 -2.42 -22.01
N THR A 38 -16.88 -3.75 -22.06
CA THR A 38 -15.91 -4.63 -22.73
C THR A 38 -16.65 -5.59 -23.64
N CYS A 39 -16.04 -5.90 -24.79
CA CYS A 39 -16.53 -6.91 -25.72
C CYS A 39 -16.75 -8.27 -25.01
N ALA A 40 -17.82 -8.98 -25.38
CA ALA A 40 -18.09 -10.32 -24.86
C ALA A 40 -16.98 -11.29 -25.28
N PHE A 41 -16.67 -12.24 -24.39
CA PHE A 41 -15.68 -13.30 -24.66
C PHE A 41 -16.20 -14.40 -25.60
N THR A 42 -17.49 -14.40 -25.91
CA THR A 42 -18.13 -15.35 -26.83
C THR A 42 -18.14 -14.76 -28.25
N SER A 43 -17.07 -15.02 -29.00
CA SER A 43 -16.87 -14.92 -30.46
C SER A 43 -17.35 -13.69 -31.26
N PRO A 44 -16.52 -13.14 -32.16
CA PRO A 44 -15.07 -13.08 -32.21
C PRO A 44 -14.59 -11.93 -31.32
N SER A 45 -13.81 -12.26 -30.29
CA SER A 45 -13.07 -11.28 -29.48
C SER A 45 -11.81 -10.77 -30.18
N SER A 46 -11.65 -11.06 -31.48
CA SER A 46 -10.58 -10.55 -32.32
C SER A 46 -10.78 -9.06 -32.61
N SER A 47 -9.66 -8.34 -32.60
CA SER A 47 -9.61 -6.94 -33.02
C SER A 47 -10.14 -6.82 -34.44
N CYS A 48 -10.96 -5.80 -34.72
CA CYS A 48 -11.43 -5.49 -36.10
C CYS A 48 -10.30 -5.30 -37.13
N ARG A 49 -9.03 -5.25 -36.72
CA ARG A 49 -7.87 -5.26 -37.61
C ARG A 49 -7.47 -6.65 -38.13
N LEU A 50 -7.98 -7.71 -37.53
CA LEU A 50 -7.58 -9.10 -37.78
C LEU A 50 -8.70 -9.91 -38.46
N VAL A 51 -9.82 -9.29 -38.81
CA VAL A 51 -11.04 -9.95 -39.25
C VAL A 51 -11.50 -9.36 -40.59
N ALA A 52 -12.07 -10.19 -41.47
CA ALA A 52 -12.62 -9.77 -42.75
C ALA A 52 -13.79 -8.78 -42.57
N PRO A 53 -14.00 -7.85 -43.53
CA PRO A 53 -15.11 -6.90 -43.46
C PRO A 53 -16.46 -7.63 -43.46
N GLY A 54 -17.28 -7.39 -42.43
CA GLY A 54 -18.61 -7.98 -42.27
C GLY A 54 -18.74 -8.99 -41.11
N GLU A 55 -17.64 -9.42 -40.51
CA GLU A 55 -17.67 -10.27 -39.32
C GLU A 55 -17.76 -9.45 -38.00
N PRO A 56 -18.46 -9.95 -36.98
CA PRO A 56 -18.53 -9.28 -35.68
C PRO A 56 -17.12 -9.12 -35.09
N CYS A 57 -16.76 -7.90 -34.67
CA CYS A 57 -15.40 -7.60 -34.24
C CYS A 57 -15.37 -6.60 -33.09
N CYS A 58 -14.30 -6.64 -32.28
CA CYS A 58 -14.15 -5.74 -31.16
C CYS A 58 -13.40 -4.47 -31.59
N THR A 59 -14.10 -3.33 -31.61
CA THR A 59 -13.49 -2.02 -31.86
C THR A 59 -12.80 -1.49 -30.61
N LYS A 60 -11.91 -0.51 -30.78
CA LYS A 60 -11.30 0.20 -29.64
C LYS A 60 -12.37 0.84 -28.75
N ALA A 61 -13.41 1.44 -29.35
CA ALA A 61 -14.50 2.13 -28.65
C ALA A 61 -15.30 1.19 -27.74
N SER A 62 -15.46 -0.08 -28.12
CA SER A 62 -16.17 -1.11 -27.34
C SER A 62 -15.31 -1.80 -26.27
N ASN A 63 -14.04 -1.40 -26.08
CA ASN A 63 -13.12 -1.99 -25.09
C ASN A 63 -12.47 -0.91 -24.18
N TYR A 64 -13.30 -0.06 -23.60
CA TYR A 64 -12.87 1.01 -22.69
C TYR A 64 -13.07 0.68 -21.21
N GLY A 65 -13.70 -0.46 -20.87
CA GLY A 65 -14.03 -0.81 -19.47
C GLY A 65 -12.85 -0.78 -18.50
N TRP A 66 -11.69 -1.32 -18.89
CA TRP A 66 -10.49 -1.28 -18.06
C TRP A 66 -9.93 0.15 -17.89
N ARG A 67 -10.06 1.00 -18.91
CA ARG A 67 -9.62 2.41 -18.84
C ARG A 67 -10.49 3.19 -17.87
N TYR A 68 -11.82 3.01 -17.95
CA TYR A 68 -12.74 3.63 -17.01
C TYR A 68 -12.47 3.19 -15.57
N ALA A 69 -12.17 1.90 -15.35
CA ALA A 69 -11.78 1.42 -14.02
C ALA A 69 -10.50 2.11 -13.51
N VAL A 70 -9.43 2.18 -14.33
CA VAL A 70 -8.18 2.86 -13.95
C VAL A 70 -8.38 4.35 -13.71
N PHE A 71 -9.14 5.05 -14.56
CA PHE A 71 -9.44 6.47 -14.38
C PHE A 71 -10.25 6.73 -13.11
N THR A 72 -11.22 5.88 -12.80
CA THR A 72 -12.03 6.01 -11.57
C THR A 72 -11.17 5.81 -10.33
N ILE A 73 -10.34 4.77 -10.30
CA ILE A 73 -9.42 4.50 -9.19
C ILE A 73 -8.38 5.62 -9.05
N GLY A 74 -7.84 6.11 -10.17
CA GLY A 74 -6.91 7.24 -10.19
C GLY A 74 -7.55 8.53 -9.67
N ALA A 75 -8.80 8.81 -10.06
CA ALA A 75 -9.54 9.97 -9.60
C ALA A 75 -9.83 9.92 -8.10
N ILE A 76 -10.22 8.75 -7.56
CA ILE A 76 -10.39 8.55 -6.12
C ILE A 76 -9.06 8.76 -5.39
N SER A 77 -7.96 8.24 -5.94
CA SER A 77 -6.63 8.38 -5.34
C SER A 77 -6.17 9.84 -5.34
N LEU A 78 -6.41 10.57 -6.43
CA LEU A 78 -6.12 12.00 -6.53
C LEU A 78 -6.99 12.82 -5.59
N ALA A 79 -8.28 12.51 -5.49
CA ALA A 79 -9.18 13.16 -4.55
C ALA A 79 -8.72 12.93 -3.10
N ALA A 80 -8.34 11.71 -2.74
CA ALA A 80 -7.77 11.40 -1.42
C ALA A 80 -6.46 12.14 -1.16
N PHE A 81 -5.61 12.29 -2.18
CA PHE A 81 -4.38 13.08 -2.10
C PHE A 81 -4.67 14.57 -1.87
N LEU A 82 -5.63 15.17 -2.58
CA LEU A 82 -6.01 16.56 -2.37
C LEU A 82 -6.69 16.77 -1.00
N ALA A 83 -7.60 15.87 -0.64
CA ALA A 83 -8.27 15.87 0.66
C ALA A 83 -7.27 15.74 1.82
N ARG A 84 -6.16 15.03 1.63
CA ARG A 84 -5.09 14.92 2.61
C ARG A 84 -4.52 16.29 3.00
N PHE A 85 -4.37 17.23 2.07
CA PHE A 85 -3.88 18.58 2.38
C PHE A 85 -4.95 19.49 2.98
N ALA A 86 -6.22 19.29 2.61
CA ALA A 86 -7.33 20.09 3.12
C ALA A 86 -7.78 19.67 4.53
N LEU A 87 -7.74 18.36 4.84
CA LEU A 87 -8.30 17.80 6.07
C LEU A 87 -7.26 17.62 7.20
N PHE A 88 -5.97 17.49 6.88
CA PHE A 88 -4.94 17.19 7.88
C PHE A 88 -3.76 18.16 7.82
N THR A 89 -3.47 18.82 8.94
CA THR A 89 -2.24 19.59 9.12
C THR A 89 -1.08 18.62 9.37
N PHE A 90 -0.19 18.44 8.40
CA PHE A 90 1.01 17.63 8.58
C PHE A 90 2.03 18.38 9.42
N ARG A 91 2.23 17.93 10.66
CA ARG A 91 3.44 18.26 11.41
C ARG A 91 4.55 17.29 11.01
N GLU A 92 5.77 17.80 10.82
CA GLU A 92 6.96 16.98 10.60
C GLU A 92 7.19 16.01 11.76
N SER A 93 7.92 14.92 11.51
CA SER A 93 8.21 13.98 12.60
C SER A 93 9.23 14.54 13.58
N PRO A 94 8.99 14.46 14.90
CA PRO A 94 9.88 15.00 15.90
C PRO A 94 11.24 14.30 15.84
N ARG A 95 11.30 13.03 15.42
CA ARG A 95 12.57 12.33 15.18
C ARG A 95 13.34 12.89 13.99
N PHE A 96 12.66 13.25 12.89
CA PHE A 96 13.32 13.92 11.77
C PHE A 96 13.89 15.25 12.22
N LEU A 97 13.13 16.03 13.00
CA LEU A 97 13.56 17.31 13.56
C LEU A 97 14.79 17.16 14.48
N VAL A 98 14.77 16.21 15.43
CA VAL A 98 15.91 15.91 16.32
C VAL A 98 17.14 15.46 15.51
N ALA A 99 16.96 14.59 14.51
CA ALA A 99 18.08 14.11 13.69
C ALA A 99 18.74 15.21 12.82
N HIS A 100 18.08 16.35 12.65
CA HIS A 100 18.62 17.53 11.94
C HIS A 100 19.01 18.66 12.91
N GLY A 101 19.07 18.40 14.23
CA GLY A 101 19.43 19.41 15.24
C GLY A 101 18.37 20.49 15.45
N ARG A 102 17.12 20.25 15.04
CA ARG A 102 15.97 21.16 15.22
C ARG A 102 15.15 20.78 16.46
N ASP A 103 15.81 20.69 17.62
CA ASP A 103 15.21 20.13 18.84
C ASP A 103 14.08 21.00 19.41
N ALA A 104 14.20 22.33 19.30
CA ALA A 104 13.14 23.25 19.71
C ALA A 104 11.82 22.99 18.96
N GLU A 105 11.91 22.70 17.66
CA GLU A 105 10.75 22.40 16.84
C GLU A 105 10.18 21.01 17.15
N ALA A 106 11.04 20.04 17.45
CA ALA A 106 10.62 18.71 17.88
C ALA A 106 9.80 18.76 19.18
N VAL A 107 10.27 19.53 20.17
CA VAL A 107 9.54 19.76 21.43
C VAL A 107 8.20 20.43 21.17
N HIS A 108 8.17 21.46 20.32
CA HIS A 108 6.93 22.15 19.97
C HIS A 108 5.91 21.20 19.31
N VAL A 109 6.35 20.34 18.38
CA VAL A 109 5.48 19.33 17.74
C VAL A 109 4.93 18.35 18.79
N VAL A 110 5.75 17.84 19.70
CA VAL A 110 5.33 16.89 20.75
C VAL A 110 4.35 17.54 21.73
N GLN A 111 4.64 18.74 22.20
CA GLN A 111 3.74 19.49 23.08
C GLN A 111 2.41 19.80 22.39
N ALA A 112 2.45 20.17 21.11
CA ALA A 112 1.25 20.45 20.35
C ALA A 112 0.43 19.17 20.09
N ILE A 113 1.05 18.01 19.92
CA ILE A 113 0.36 16.70 19.86
C ILE A 113 -0.26 16.35 21.21
N ALA A 114 0.45 16.60 22.31
CA ALA A 114 -0.06 16.34 23.66
C ALA A 114 -1.26 17.23 24.00
N ARG A 115 -1.24 18.51 23.61
CA ARG A 115 -2.39 19.42 23.71
C ARG A 115 -3.59 18.91 22.91
N THR A 116 -3.39 18.50 21.65
CA THR A 116 -4.46 17.94 20.82
C THR A 116 -5.04 16.64 21.42
N ASN A 117 -4.22 15.83 22.10
CA ASN A 117 -4.64 14.61 22.77
C ASN A 117 -5.09 14.81 24.23
N GLY A 118 -5.17 16.06 24.71
CA GLY A 118 -5.61 16.39 26.07
C GLY A 118 -4.70 15.85 27.19
N ARG A 119 -3.40 15.63 26.92
CA ARG A 119 -2.44 15.12 27.91
C ARG A 119 -1.43 16.18 28.34
N PRO A 120 -1.03 16.23 29.62
CA PRO A 120 0.08 17.07 30.05
C PRO A 120 1.38 16.56 29.42
N CYS A 121 2.19 17.47 28.89
CA CYS A 121 3.53 17.18 28.40
C CYS A 121 4.54 17.96 29.24
N SER A 122 5.39 17.25 29.98
CA SER A 122 6.46 17.84 30.79
C SER A 122 7.78 17.99 30.03
N LEU A 123 7.85 17.53 28.77
CA LEU A 123 9.08 17.51 27.98
C LEU A 123 9.49 18.94 27.60
N ARG A 124 10.68 19.36 28.05
CA ARG A 124 11.29 20.64 27.69
C ARG A 124 12.58 20.45 26.90
N ILE A 125 13.10 21.54 26.34
CA ILE A 125 14.32 21.53 25.52
C ILE A 125 15.52 21.10 26.39
N GLU A 126 15.50 21.46 27.67
CA GLU A 126 16.57 21.12 28.62
C GLU A 126 16.64 19.61 28.88
N ASP A 127 15.52 18.88 28.79
CA ASP A 127 15.49 17.42 28.93
C ASP A 127 16.15 16.73 27.73
N LEU A 128 16.07 17.32 26.54
CA LEU A 128 16.75 16.83 25.34
C LEU A 128 18.24 17.13 25.40
N ALA A 129 18.61 18.36 25.79
CA ALA A 129 20.01 18.76 25.97
C ALA A 129 20.72 17.95 27.07
N ALA A 130 20.02 17.56 28.13
CA ALA A 130 20.56 16.68 29.18
C ALA A 130 20.76 15.22 28.72
N CYS A 131 20.05 14.78 27.68
CA CYS A 131 20.22 13.47 27.07
C CYS A 131 21.27 13.45 25.95
N GLU A 132 21.73 14.60 25.47
CA GLU A 132 22.88 14.70 24.57
C GLU A 132 24.16 14.35 25.34
N CYS A 133 24.47 13.06 25.45
CA CYS A 133 25.84 12.65 25.70
C CYS A 133 26.72 13.20 24.56
N PRO A 134 27.91 13.77 24.83
CA PRO A 134 28.79 14.26 23.78
C PRO A 134 29.30 13.07 22.94
N GLU A 135 28.56 12.70 21.89
CA GLU A 135 29.04 11.77 20.87
C GLU A 135 29.93 12.51 19.88
N SER A 136 31.09 12.94 20.36
CA SER A 136 32.25 13.19 19.51
C SER A 136 32.90 11.84 19.15
N GLY A 137 32.18 11.01 18.39
CA GLY A 137 32.76 9.89 17.67
C GLY A 137 33.05 10.31 16.23
N PRO A 138 34.18 9.91 15.61
CA PRO A 138 34.46 10.27 14.23
C PRO A 138 33.30 9.79 13.35
N ALA A 139 32.91 10.59 12.36
CA ALA A 139 31.88 10.27 11.38
C ALA A 139 32.24 8.96 10.64
N ARG A 140 31.94 7.82 11.26
CA ARG A 140 31.98 6.50 10.65
C ARG A 140 30.87 6.53 9.63
N SER A 141 31.24 6.89 8.40
CA SER A 141 31.03 5.99 7.29
C SER A 141 29.70 5.20 7.45
N ARG A 142 28.59 5.77 6.94
CA ARG A 142 27.20 5.30 7.15
C ARG A 142 26.88 3.92 6.54
N ARG A 143 27.59 3.52 5.48
CA ARG A 143 27.43 2.26 4.73
C ARG A 143 27.77 0.98 5.53
N TRP A 144 28.92 0.95 6.18
CA TRP A 144 29.45 -0.08 7.07
C TRP A 144 28.58 -0.29 8.32
N GLU A 145 27.92 0.78 8.80
CA GLU A 145 26.93 0.66 9.88
C GLU A 145 25.72 -0.16 9.44
N VAL A 146 25.19 0.06 8.24
CA VAL A 146 24.05 -0.72 7.73
C VAL A 146 24.42 -2.20 7.62
N VAL A 147 25.60 -2.52 7.12
CA VAL A 147 26.07 -3.92 7.01
C VAL A 147 26.18 -4.58 8.38
N ARG A 148 26.67 -3.84 9.39
CA ARG A 148 26.73 -4.34 10.77
C ARG A 148 25.33 -4.62 11.35
N HIS A 149 24.38 -3.69 11.17
CA HIS A 149 23.00 -3.89 11.64
C HIS A 149 22.31 -5.06 10.92
N VAL A 150 22.61 -5.30 9.64
CA VAL A 150 22.09 -6.46 8.91
C VAL A 150 22.76 -7.75 9.42
N ALA A 151 24.06 -7.73 9.71
CA ALA A 151 24.76 -8.87 10.28
C ALA A 151 24.22 -9.25 11.69
N GLU A 152 23.78 -8.26 12.48
CA GLU A 152 23.14 -8.49 13.78
C GLU A 152 21.84 -9.30 13.69
N LEU A 153 21.09 -9.21 12.59
CA LEU A 153 19.89 -10.03 12.36
C LEU A 153 20.22 -11.54 12.31
N PHE A 154 21.44 -11.88 11.91
CA PHE A 154 21.92 -13.25 11.79
C PHE A 154 22.93 -13.64 12.89
N ALA A 155 23.22 -12.73 13.82
CA ALA A 155 24.22 -12.95 14.87
C ALA A 155 23.85 -14.08 15.85
N THR A 156 22.55 -14.39 16.00
CA THR A 156 22.07 -15.47 16.87
C THR A 156 21.18 -16.43 16.10
N ARG A 157 21.31 -17.74 16.35
CA ARG A 157 20.46 -18.79 15.73
C ARG A 157 18.96 -18.52 15.89
N ARG A 158 18.54 -17.93 17.01
CA ARG A 158 17.14 -17.53 17.27
C ARG A 158 16.68 -16.38 16.36
N MET A 159 17.52 -15.35 16.20
CA MET A 159 17.22 -14.18 15.34
C MET A 159 17.23 -14.56 13.86
N ALA A 160 18.19 -15.40 13.44
CA ALA A 160 18.25 -15.94 12.08
C ALA A 160 16.98 -16.74 11.74
N ARG A 161 16.52 -17.62 12.65
CA ARG A 161 15.26 -18.38 12.47
C ARG A 161 14.05 -17.47 12.34
N LEU A 162 13.90 -16.47 13.21
CA LEU A 162 12.78 -15.52 13.16
C LEU A 162 12.79 -14.70 11.86
N THR A 163 13.96 -14.25 11.42
CA THR A 163 14.11 -13.48 10.18
C THR A 163 13.75 -14.33 8.97
N LEU A 164 14.28 -15.55 8.87
CA LEU A 164 13.98 -16.48 7.77
C LEU A 164 12.50 -16.88 7.73
N LEU A 165 11.89 -17.18 8.88
CA LEU A 165 10.46 -17.48 8.97
C LEU A 165 9.62 -16.29 8.52
N THR A 166 9.98 -15.07 8.93
CA THR A 166 9.27 -13.85 8.51
C THR A 166 9.36 -13.65 7.00
N TRP A 167 10.55 -13.85 6.41
CA TRP A 167 10.74 -13.75 4.97
C TRP A 167 9.98 -14.83 4.20
N ALA A 168 9.98 -16.07 4.69
CA ALA A 168 9.24 -17.17 4.07
C ALA A 168 7.73 -16.90 4.09
N VAL A 169 7.18 -16.43 5.21
CA VAL A 169 5.77 -16.05 5.33
C VAL A 169 5.44 -14.92 4.35
N TYR A 170 6.28 -13.89 4.28
CA TYR A 170 6.05 -12.74 3.40
C TYR A 170 6.14 -13.11 1.91
N ALA A 171 7.11 -13.96 1.53
CA ALA A 171 7.22 -14.48 0.17
C ALA A 171 6.02 -15.35 -0.21
N GLY A 172 5.57 -16.21 0.70
CA GLY A 172 4.38 -17.05 0.51
C GLY A 172 3.11 -16.23 0.29
N ASP A 173 2.90 -15.20 1.11
CA ASP A 173 1.74 -14.29 0.99
C ASP A 173 1.74 -13.55 -0.37
N TYR A 174 2.89 -12.99 -0.77
CA TYR A 174 3.02 -12.30 -2.04
C TYR A 174 2.81 -13.23 -3.24
N TRP A 175 3.38 -14.44 -3.21
CA TRP A 175 3.18 -15.43 -4.26
C TRP A 175 1.72 -15.88 -4.35
N GLY A 176 1.08 -16.16 -3.21
CA GLY A 176 -0.34 -16.53 -3.17
C GLY A 176 -1.22 -15.47 -3.81
N PHE A 177 -1.05 -14.20 -3.42
CA PHE A 177 -1.82 -13.09 -3.97
C PHE A 177 -1.55 -12.87 -5.46
N SER A 178 -0.29 -12.93 -5.88
CA SER A 178 0.10 -12.72 -7.29
C SER A 178 -0.42 -13.84 -8.20
N ILE A 179 -0.32 -15.09 -7.76
CA ILE A 179 -0.79 -16.26 -8.51
C ILE A 179 -2.32 -16.22 -8.60
N ALA A 180 -3.01 -16.03 -7.48
CA ALA A 180 -4.47 -15.92 -7.48
C ALA A 180 -4.94 -14.78 -8.39
N GLY A 181 -4.34 -13.59 -8.27
CA GLY A 181 -4.68 -12.43 -9.11
C GLY A 181 -4.44 -12.63 -10.61
N ALA A 182 -3.36 -13.32 -11.00
CA ALA A 182 -2.99 -13.49 -12.40
C ALA A 182 -3.71 -14.66 -13.09
N PHE A 183 -3.94 -15.77 -12.37
CA PHE A 183 -4.44 -17.01 -12.96
C PHE A 183 -5.95 -17.21 -12.76
N LEU A 184 -6.53 -16.72 -11.66
CA LEU A 184 -7.97 -16.89 -11.40
C LEU A 184 -8.84 -16.28 -12.51
N PRO A 185 -8.59 -15.05 -13.01
CA PRO A 185 -9.39 -14.48 -14.08
C PRO A 185 -9.26 -15.26 -15.39
N LYS A 186 -8.06 -15.79 -15.68
CA LYS A 186 -7.80 -16.59 -16.89
C LYS A 186 -8.49 -17.94 -16.82
N LEU A 187 -8.45 -18.60 -15.66
CA LEU A 187 -9.10 -19.90 -15.46
C LEU A 187 -10.63 -19.76 -15.51
N LEU A 188 -11.19 -18.75 -14.84
CA LEU A 188 -12.62 -18.44 -14.91
C LEU A 188 -13.04 -18.11 -16.34
N ALA A 189 -12.27 -17.29 -17.06
CA ALA A 189 -12.54 -16.98 -18.46
C ALA A 189 -12.54 -18.24 -19.35
N GLN A 190 -11.58 -19.15 -19.18
CA GLN A 190 -11.53 -20.40 -19.94
C GLN A 190 -12.70 -21.34 -19.61
N ARG A 191 -13.09 -21.46 -18.34
CA ARG A 191 -14.23 -22.30 -17.92
C ARG A 191 -15.57 -21.70 -18.34
N GLY A 192 -15.75 -20.39 -18.19
CA GLY A 192 -16.93 -19.65 -18.64
C GLY A 192 -17.11 -19.69 -20.15
N ALA A 193 -16.02 -19.56 -20.91
CA ALA A 193 -16.02 -19.70 -22.37
C ALA A 193 -16.43 -21.11 -22.82
N LYS A 194 -15.94 -22.16 -22.14
CA LYS A 194 -16.36 -23.56 -22.40
C LYS A 194 -17.84 -23.81 -22.10
N ALA A 195 -18.40 -23.12 -21.12
CA ALA A 195 -19.80 -23.22 -20.73
C ALA A 195 -20.75 -22.29 -21.51
N ARG A 196 -20.26 -21.50 -22.49
CA ARG A 196 -21.02 -20.45 -23.21
C ARG A 196 -21.73 -19.46 -22.28
N LEU A 197 -21.19 -19.23 -21.09
CA LEU A 197 -21.77 -18.29 -20.12
C LEU A 197 -21.36 -16.85 -20.46
N SER A 198 -22.26 -15.90 -20.24
CA SER A 198 -21.93 -14.48 -20.36
C SER A 198 -20.90 -14.08 -19.29
N THR A 199 -20.16 -12.99 -19.53
CA THR A 199 -19.13 -12.49 -18.61
C THR A 199 -19.69 -12.24 -17.21
N ALA A 200 -20.90 -11.70 -17.11
CA ALA A 200 -21.58 -11.46 -15.84
C ALA A 200 -21.96 -12.76 -15.09
N ALA A 201 -22.29 -13.84 -15.81
CA ALA A 201 -22.56 -15.15 -15.20
C ALA A 201 -21.28 -15.86 -14.76
N THR A 202 -20.18 -15.67 -15.49
CA THR A 202 -18.87 -16.29 -15.21
C THR A 202 -18.23 -15.72 -13.94
N TYR A 203 -18.39 -14.42 -13.66
CA TYR A 203 -17.85 -13.77 -12.45
C TYR A 203 -18.78 -13.84 -11.23
N ARG A 204 -19.98 -14.45 -11.33
CA ARG A 204 -20.89 -14.68 -10.20
C ARG A 204 -20.73 -16.06 -9.56
N GLN A 205 -20.15 -17.02 -10.27
CA GLN A 205 -19.82 -18.36 -9.77
C GLN A 205 -18.48 -18.34 -9.03
#